data_AF-A0A951K9Y1-F1
#
_entry.id   AF-A0A951K9Y1-F1
#
_cell.length_a   1.000
_cell.length_b   1.000
_cell.length_c   1.000
_cell.angle_alpha   90.00
_cell.angle_beta   90.00
_cell.angle_gamma   90.00
#
_symmetry.space_group_name_H-M   'P 1'
#
loop_
_entity.id
_entity.type
_entity.pdbx_description
1 polymer ?
#
loop_
_entity_poly.entity_id
_entity_poly.type
_entity_poly.pdbx_seq_one_letter_code
_entity_poly.pdbx_strand_id
1 'polypeptide(L)' 'MLRPNPPRLVTLLLAVALVVIGVSASIFPLDFVNEALALVQGEIGTSIVVTTEIGWLCLIAANLLLVAGSLLPGI' A
#
# COMPACT_ATOMS: atom_id res chain seq x y z
N MET A 1 -18.87 22.14 3.80
CA MET A 1 -17.57 21.92 4.48
C MET A 1 -17.26 20.44 4.42
N LEU A 2 -16.26 20.01 3.63
CA LEU A 2 -15.77 18.62 3.68
C LEU A 2 -15.15 18.41 5.06
N ARG A 3 -15.84 17.69 5.94
CA ARG A 3 -15.26 17.23 7.20
C ARG A 3 -14.50 15.94 6.86
N PRO A 4 -13.16 15.87 7.04
CA PRO A 4 -12.43 14.63 6.83
C PRO A 4 -13.07 13.55 7.70
N ASN A 5 -13.46 12.42 7.10
CA ASN A 5 -13.91 11.26 7.85
C ASN A 5 -12.66 10.44 8.19
N PRO A 6 -12.14 10.49 9.44
CA PRO A 6 -10.80 9.98 9.78
C PRO A 6 -10.56 8.54 9.35
N PRO A 7 -11.52 7.59 9.52
CA PRO A 7 -11.32 6.23 9.07
C PRO A 7 -11.21 6.07 7.55
N ARG A 8 -11.97 6.86 6.78
CA ARG A 8 -11.85 6.87 5.32
C ARG A 8 -10.50 7.40 4.86
N LEU A 9 -9.88 8.28 5.64
CA LEU A 9 -8.56 8.81 5.34
C LEU A 9 -7.49 7.73 5.55
N VAL A 10 -7.62 6.91 6.61
CA VAL A 10 -6.71 5.78 6.86
C VAL A 10 -6.81 4.72 5.76
N THR A 11 -8.03 4.33 5.36
CA THR A 11 -8.20 3.35 4.27
C THR A 11 -7.65 3.88 2.95
N LEU A 12 -7.86 5.17 2.65
CA LEU A 12 -7.28 5.79 1.47
C LEU A 12 -5.75 5.77 1.52
N LEU A 13 -5.14 6.15 2.65
CA LEU A 13 -3.68 6.17 2.79
C LEU A 13 -3.08 4.77 2.62
N LEU A 14 -3.69 3.75 3.24
CA LEU A 14 -3.28 2.36 3.10
C LEU A 14 -3.40 1.89 1.65
N ALA A 15 -4.51 2.19 0.98
CA ALA A 15 -4.69 1.84 -0.41
C ALA A 15 -3.64 2.50 -1.30
N VAL A 16 -3.34 3.79 -1.10
CA VAL A 16 -2.29 4.50 -1.83
C VAL A 16 -0.92 3.85 -1.61
N ALA A 17 -0.57 3.53 -0.36
CA ALA A 17 0.69 2.86 -0.05
C ALA A 17 0.81 1.51 -0.77
N LEU A 18 -0.26 0.70 -0.76
CA LEU A 18 -0.31 -0.58 -1.46
C LEU A 18 -0.18 -0.42 -2.98
N VAL A 19 -0.82 0.59 -3.58
CA VAL A 19 -0.65 0.91 -5.01
C VAL A 19 0.79 1.26 -5.31
N VAL A 20 1.42 2.13 -4.51
CA VAL A 20 2.82 2.54 -4.74
C VAL A 20 3.75 1.34 -4.71
N ILE A 21 3.60 0.43 -3.74
CA ILE A 21 4.42 -0.79 -3.64
C ILE A 21 4.19 -1.68 -4.87
N GLY A 22 2.94 -1.95 -5.22
CA GLY A 22 2.60 -2.84 -6.33
C GLY A 22 3.01 -2.29 -7.70
N VAL A 23 2.83 -0.99 -7.92
CA VAL A 23 3.28 -0.31 -9.15
C VAL A 23 4.80 -0.30 -9.22
N SER A 24 5.49 0.00 -8.11
CA SER A 24 6.96 0.01 -8.08
C SER A 24 7.54 -1.37 -8.41
N ALA A 25 6.98 -2.44 -7.84
CA ALA A 25 7.37 -3.82 -8.15
C ALA A 25 7.09 -4.25 -9.59
N SER A 26 6.20 -3.54 -10.30
CA SER A 26 5.84 -3.84 -11.69
C SER A 26 6.67 -3.06 -12.73
N ILE A 27 7.13 -1.87 -12.36
CA ILE A 27 7.86 -0.95 -13.27
C ILE A 27 9.37 -1.04 -13.07
N PHE A 28 9.83 -1.22 -11.83
CA PHE A 28 11.24 -1.22 -11.48
C PHE A 28 11.75 -2.64 -11.16
N PRO A 29 13.07 -2.89 -11.28
CA PRO A 29 13.68 -4.13 -10.82
C PRO A 29 13.42 -4.36 -9.31
N LEU A 30 13.12 -5.60 -8.93
CA LEU A 30 12.80 -5.94 -7.53
C LEU A 30 13.94 -5.64 -6.56
N ASP A 31 15.20 -5.76 -6.99
CA ASP A 31 16.34 -5.44 -6.13
C ASP A 31 16.34 -3.98 -5.71
N PHE A 32 16.03 -3.07 -6.65
CA PHE A 32 15.89 -1.64 -6.38
C PHE A 32 14.72 -1.35 -5.42
N VAL A 33 13.57 -2.00 -5.65
CA VAL A 33 12.39 -1.84 -4.80
C VAL A 33 12.65 -2.33 -3.38
N ASN A 34 13.33 -3.47 -3.23
CA ASN A 34 13.68 -4.04 -1.94
C ASN A 34 14.75 -3.23 -1.19
N GLU A 35 15.72 -2.64 -1.90
CA GLU A 35 16.72 -1.76 -1.30
C GLU A 35 16.08 -0.46 -0.79
N ALA A 36 15.19 0.15 -1.58
CA ALA A 36 14.42 1.32 -1.16
C ALA A 36 13.52 1.00 0.05
N LEU A 37 12.88 -0.17 0.04
CA LEU A 37 12.06 -0.61 1.16
C LEU A 37 12.91 -0.89 2.39
N ALA A 38 14.11 -1.46 2.26
CA ALA A 38 15.02 -1.74 3.38
C ALA A 38 15.37 -0.48 4.19
N LEU A 39 15.53 0.68 3.55
CA LEU A 39 15.75 1.96 4.23
C LEU A 39 14.59 2.31 5.16
N VAL A 40 13.35 2.16 4.67
CA VAL A 40 12.15 2.44 5.47
C VAL A 40 11.96 1.39 6.57
N GLN A 41 12.25 0.13 6.26
CA GLN A 41 12.11 -0.97 7.20
C GLN A 41 13.10 -0.93 8.35
N GLY A 42 14.30 -0.37 8.13
CA GLY A 42 15.29 -0.13 9.18
C GLY A 42 14.76 0.79 10.30
N GLU A 43 13.91 1.76 9.96
CA GLU A 43 13.30 2.69 10.91
C GLU A 43 12.07 2.09 11.65
N ILE A 44 11.35 1.18 10.99
CA ILE A 44 10.10 0.60 11.51
C ILE A 44 10.34 -0.76 12.20
N GLY A 45 11.51 -1.37 12.00
CA GLY A 45 11.88 -2.66 12.59
C GLY A 45 11.23 -3.86 11.90
N THR A 46 10.96 -3.77 10.59
CA THR A 46 10.34 -4.84 9.80
C THR A 46 11.32 -5.50 8.83
N SER A 47 11.01 -6.70 8.33
CA SER A 47 11.86 -7.45 7.38
C SER A 47 11.03 -8.18 6.31
N ILE A 48 10.31 -7.41 5.53
CA ILE A 48 9.46 -7.83 4.42
C ILE A 48 10.27 -7.73 3.12
N VAL A 49 10.23 -8.81 2.35
CA VAL A 49 10.79 -8.84 0.98
C VAL A 49 9.62 -8.77 0.01
N VAL A 50 9.68 -7.82 -0.92
CA VAL A 50 8.70 -7.69 -2.01
C VAL A 50 9.12 -8.60 -3.15
N THR A 51 8.29 -9.61 -3.39
CA THR A 51 8.33 -10.43 -4.60
C THR A 51 7.31 -9.94 -5.62
N THR A 52 7.40 -10.42 -6.86
CA THR A 52 6.39 -10.11 -7.89
C THR A 52 4.98 -10.47 -7.45
N GLU A 53 4.80 -11.63 -6.79
CA GLU A 53 3.52 -12.09 -6.27
C GLU A 53 2.95 -11.14 -5.20
N ILE A 54 3.81 -10.68 -4.29
CA ILE A 54 3.44 -9.70 -3.26
C ILE A 54 3.05 -8.36 -3.91
N GLY A 55 3.76 -7.93 -4.95
CA GLY A 55 3.41 -6.74 -5.72
C GLY A 55 2.00 -6.81 -6.31
N TRP A 56 1.64 -7.93 -6.94
CA TRP A 56 0.29 -8.16 -7.46
C TRP A 56 -0.77 -8.21 -6.35
N LEU A 57 -0.46 -8.89 -5.23
CA LEU A 57 -1.35 -8.91 -4.07
C LEU A 57 -1.60 -7.50 -3.52
N CYS A 58 -0.57 -6.64 -3.45
CA CYS A 58 -0.72 -5.25 -3.05
C CYS A 58 -1.68 -4.48 -3.98
N LEU A 59 -1.58 -4.66 -5.29
CA LEU A 59 -2.50 -4.01 -6.24
C LEU A 59 -3.95 -4.48 -6.06
N ILE A 60 -4.17 -5.79 -5.91
CA ILE A 60 -5.50 -6.35 -5.67
C ILE A 60 -6.06 -5.84 -4.34
N ALA A 61 -5.25 -5.93 -3.28
CA ALA A 61 -5.64 -5.49 -1.93
C ALA A 61 -5.98 -4.00 -1.90
N ALA A 62 -5.22 -3.15 -2.60
CA ALA A 62 -5.51 -1.72 -2.69
C ALA A 62 -6.89 -1.45 -3.29
N ASN A 63 -7.21 -2.09 -4.41
CA ASN A 63 -8.51 -1.95 -5.06
C ASN A 63 -9.65 -2.45 -4.17
N LEU A 64 -9.46 -3.60 -3.51
CA LEU A 64 -10.43 -4.12 -2.54
C LEU A 64 -10.64 -3.15 -1.37
N LEU A 65 -9.58 -2.54 -0.86
CA LEU A 65 -9.65 -1.58 0.25
C LEU A 65 -10.38 -0.30 -0.15
N LEU A 66 -10.17 0.20 -1.37
CA LEU A 66 -10.89 1.35 -1.91
C LEU A 66 -12.37 1.05 -2.10
N VAL A 67 -12.70 -0.11 -2.66
CA VAL A 67 -14.10 -0.54 -2.83
C VAL A 67 -14.76 -0.69 -1.46
N ALA A 68 -14.14 -1.42 -0.52
CA ALA A 68 -14.66 -1.61 0.83
C ALA A 68 -14.81 -0.27 1.58
N GLY A 69 -13.81 0.61 1.52
CA GLY A 69 -13.84 1.93 2.16
C GLY A 69 -14.85 2.91 1.52
N SER A 70 -15.23 2.68 0.26
CA SER A 70 -16.29 3.43 -0.42
C SER A 70 -17.69 2.96 0.02
N LEU A 71 -17.87 1.66 0.23
CA LEU A 71 -19.15 1.02 0.57
C LEU A 71 -19.48 1.09 2.06
N LEU A 72 -18.47 1.02 2.93
CA LEU A 72 -18.66 1.12 4.37
C LEU A 72 -18.64 2.59 4.80
N PRO A 73 -19.69 3.10 5.48
CA PRO A 73 -19.57 4.36 6.21
C PRO A 73 -18.47 4.15 7.26
N GLY A 74 -17.42 4.98 7.20
CA GLY A 74 -16.12 4.73 7.83
C GLY A 74 -16.22 4.03 9.18
N ILE A 75 -15.59 2.85 9.28
CA ILE A 75 -15.47 2.06 10.51
C ILE A 75 -14.63 2.80 11.54
#